data_AF-A0A926FLC3-F1
#
_entry.id   AF-A0A926FLC3-F1
#
_cell.length_a   1.000
_cell.length_b   1.000
_cell.length_c   1.000
_cell.angle_alpha   90.00
_cell.angle_beta   90.00
_cell.angle_gamma   90.00
#
_symmetry.space_group_name_H-M   'P 1'
#
loop_
_entity.id
_entity.type
_entity.pdbx_description
1 polymer ?
#
loop_
_entity_poly.entity_id
_entity_poly.type
_entity_poly.pdbx_seq_one_letter_code
_entity_poly.pdbx_strand_id
1 'polypeptide(L)'
;RVAAAKLAGVACLKDTLDMEDHGAFATLSFLDCGLPSTAHVTDLAPYARAILSDLAAKKPDVIVVELGDGILGDYRVGTFFEDADLLRATKAVVMCANDLVAAWGAQKLLEEWGIPITVVSGPVTDNQTGTEYIRDELKLPAANAKSDGRTLFGIVYEEIRK
;
A
#
# COMPACT_ATOMS: atom_id res chain seq x y z
N ARG A 1 -14.85 7.79 -7.19
CA ARG A 1 -13.87 7.79 -8.29
C ARG A 1 -12.50 7.49 -7.69
N VAL A 2 -11.93 6.34 -8.01
CA VAL A 2 -10.63 5.90 -7.49
C VAL A 2 -9.57 6.13 -8.56
N ALA A 3 -8.47 6.79 -8.20
CA ALA A 3 -7.23 6.73 -8.96
C ALA A 3 -6.26 5.77 -8.28
N ALA A 4 -5.25 5.27 -8.98
CA ALA A 4 -4.28 4.39 -8.37
C ALA A 4 -2.85 4.66 -8.87
N ALA A 5 -1.85 4.26 -8.09
CA ALA A 5 -0.46 4.44 -8.44
C ALA A 5 0.40 3.26 -8.03
N LYS A 6 1.42 2.98 -8.84
CA LYS A 6 2.55 2.11 -8.47
C LYS A 6 3.81 2.96 -8.28
N LEU A 7 4.30 3.08 -7.06
CA LEU A 7 5.43 3.99 -6.78
C LEU A 7 6.80 3.33 -6.76
N ALA A 8 6.87 2.00 -6.71
CA ALA A 8 8.14 1.27 -6.59
C ALA A 8 8.11 -0.05 -7.35
N GLY A 9 9.29 -0.57 -7.72
CA GLY A 9 9.45 -1.86 -8.38
C GLY A 9 10.13 -1.79 -9.75
N VAL A 10 9.80 -2.75 -10.62
CA VAL A 10 10.26 -2.84 -12.02
C VAL A 10 9.19 -2.41 -13.00
N ALA A 11 9.63 -1.88 -14.16
CA ALA A 11 8.84 -1.36 -15.28
C ALA A 11 7.86 -2.38 -15.90
N CYS A 12 6.91 -2.88 -15.12
CA CYS A 12 5.88 -3.80 -15.54
C CYS A 12 4.53 -3.09 -15.43
N LEU A 13 3.80 -3.03 -16.55
CA LEU A 13 2.46 -2.44 -16.61
C LEU A 13 1.39 -3.29 -15.93
N LYS A 14 1.72 -4.50 -15.48
CA LYS A 14 0.77 -5.44 -14.90
C LYS A 14 -0.07 -4.80 -13.79
N ASP A 15 0.58 -4.16 -12.81
CA ASP A 15 -0.15 -3.66 -11.64
C ASP A 15 -1.05 -2.46 -11.99
N THR A 16 -0.60 -1.55 -12.85
CA THR A 16 -1.43 -0.42 -13.31
C THR A 16 -2.59 -0.88 -14.18
N LEU A 17 -2.38 -1.84 -15.08
CA LEU A 17 -3.46 -2.43 -15.88
C LEU A 17 -4.45 -3.20 -15.00
N ASP A 18 -3.97 -3.99 -14.03
CA ASP A 18 -4.82 -4.68 -13.07
C ASP A 18 -5.67 -3.67 -12.27
N MET A 19 -5.11 -2.52 -11.87
CA MET A 19 -5.86 -1.46 -11.19
C MET A 19 -6.96 -0.85 -12.09
N GLU A 20 -6.67 -0.61 -13.37
CA GLU A 20 -7.64 -0.09 -14.34
C GLU A 20 -8.78 -1.07 -14.58
N ASP A 21 -8.46 -2.36 -14.76
CA ASP A 21 -9.43 -3.43 -14.94
C ASP A 21 -10.37 -3.58 -13.73
N HIS A 22 -9.91 -3.19 -12.53
CA HIS A 22 -10.70 -3.17 -11.29
C HIS A 22 -11.34 -1.81 -10.99
N GLY A 23 -11.35 -0.88 -11.94
CA GLY A 23 -12.14 0.35 -11.90
C GLY A 23 -11.40 1.61 -11.48
N ALA A 24 -10.06 1.58 -11.37
CA ALA A 24 -9.29 2.82 -11.29
C ALA A 24 -9.46 3.60 -12.60
N PHE A 25 -9.96 4.84 -12.54
CA PHE A 25 -10.21 5.63 -13.76
C PHE A 25 -8.95 6.28 -14.33
N ALA A 26 -7.88 6.33 -13.54
CA ALA A 26 -6.58 6.86 -13.91
C ALA A 26 -5.52 6.13 -13.08
N THR A 27 -4.46 5.68 -13.75
CA THR A 27 -3.28 5.12 -13.11
C THR A 27 -2.02 5.83 -13.56
N LEU A 28 -1.03 5.86 -12.67
CA LEU A 28 0.32 6.32 -12.97
C LEU A 28 1.33 5.43 -12.23
N SER A 29 2.58 5.45 -12.65
CA SER A 29 3.66 4.76 -11.98
C SER A 29 4.96 5.54 -12.06
N PHE A 30 6.00 5.06 -11.38
CA PHE A 30 7.36 5.59 -11.54
C PHE A 30 7.86 5.58 -13.01
N LEU A 31 7.24 4.78 -13.90
CA LEU A 31 7.52 4.82 -15.34
C LEU A 31 7.20 6.15 -15.97
N ASP A 32 6.14 6.82 -15.50
CA ASP A 32 5.74 8.15 -15.98
C ASP A 32 6.75 9.23 -15.57
N CYS A 33 7.63 8.91 -14.61
CA CYS A 33 8.80 9.72 -14.27
C CYS A 33 10.06 9.34 -15.05
N GLY A 34 9.97 8.44 -16.04
CA GLY A 34 11.09 8.00 -16.88
C GLY A 34 12.01 6.97 -16.21
N LEU A 35 11.58 6.33 -15.12
CA LEU A 35 12.39 5.34 -14.41
C LEU A 35 12.09 3.91 -14.92
N PRO A 36 13.10 3.13 -15.35
CA PRO A 36 12.90 1.72 -15.71
C PRO A 36 12.76 0.79 -14.48
N SER A 37 13.17 1.27 -13.31
CA SER A 37 13.10 0.56 -12.03
C SER A 37 13.42 1.54 -10.90
N THR A 38 12.91 1.30 -9.70
CA THR A 38 13.31 2.06 -8.50
C THR A 38 14.44 1.41 -7.70
N ALA A 39 15.01 0.29 -8.15
CA ALA A 39 16.09 -0.41 -7.44
C ALA A 39 17.39 0.41 -7.25
N HIS A 40 17.58 1.44 -8.09
CA HIS A 40 18.72 2.36 -8.01
C HIS A 40 18.33 3.75 -7.53
N VAL A 41 17.06 3.95 -7.15
CA VAL A 41 16.58 5.18 -6.57
C VAL A 41 16.92 5.19 -5.08
N THR A 42 17.48 6.29 -4.59
CA THR A 42 17.81 6.43 -3.15
C THR A 42 16.64 6.99 -2.33
N ASP A 43 15.77 7.78 -2.96
CA ASP A 43 14.65 8.45 -2.32
C ASP A 43 13.44 8.45 -3.27
N LEU A 44 12.34 7.81 -2.85
CA LEU A 44 11.10 7.74 -3.63
C LEU A 44 10.30 9.04 -3.61
N ALA A 45 10.53 9.92 -2.63
CA ALA A 45 9.62 11.02 -2.35
C ALA A 45 9.41 12.02 -3.51
N PRO A 46 10.44 12.43 -4.28
CA PRO A 46 10.25 13.33 -5.42
C PRO A 46 9.32 12.75 -6.49
N TYR A 47 9.47 11.46 -6.79
CA TYR A 47 8.66 10.75 -7.79
C TYR A 47 7.24 10.52 -7.28
N ALA A 48 7.11 10.07 -6.02
CA ALA A 48 5.83 9.89 -5.36
C ALA A 48 5.01 11.19 -5.35
N ARG A 49 5.62 12.32 -4.95
CA ARG A 49 4.93 13.62 -4.94
C ARG A 49 4.49 14.05 -6.34
N ALA A 50 5.32 13.85 -7.37
CA ALA A 50 4.97 14.19 -8.74
C ALA A 50 3.76 13.37 -9.24
N ILE A 51 3.81 12.05 -9.06
CA ILE A 51 2.74 11.12 -9.46
C ILE A 51 1.44 11.44 -8.72
N LEU A 52 1.50 11.56 -7.39
CA LEU A 52 0.33 11.83 -6.57
C LEU A 52 -0.27 13.20 -6.86
N SER A 53 0.56 14.21 -7.18
CA SER A 53 0.08 15.54 -7.57
C SER A 53 -0.67 15.51 -8.91
N ASP A 54 -0.17 14.78 -9.91
CA ASP A 54 -0.87 14.63 -11.21
C ASP A 54 -2.21 13.91 -11.04
N LEU A 55 -2.23 12.80 -10.29
CA LEU A 55 -3.47 12.10 -9.98
C LEU A 55 -4.44 12.98 -9.20
N ALA A 56 -3.96 13.73 -8.20
CA ALA A 56 -4.80 14.64 -7.41
C ALA A 56 -5.42 15.75 -8.26
N ALA A 57 -4.72 16.25 -9.28
CA ALA A 57 -5.26 17.26 -10.21
C ALA A 57 -6.49 16.75 -11.00
N LYS A 58 -6.64 15.43 -11.16
CA LYS A 58 -7.82 14.78 -11.77
C LYS A 58 -9.01 14.68 -10.80
N LYS A 59 -8.85 15.13 -9.55
CA LYS A 59 -9.87 15.16 -8.49
C LYS A 59 -10.51 13.79 -8.19
N PRO A 60 -9.72 12.73 -7.90
CA PRO A 60 -10.25 11.48 -7.38
C PRO A 60 -10.80 11.67 -5.95
N ASP A 61 -11.67 10.77 -5.50
CA ASP A 61 -12.12 10.72 -4.11
C ASP A 61 -11.05 10.09 -3.20
N VAL A 62 -10.28 9.14 -3.76
CA VAL A 62 -9.16 8.46 -3.09
C VAL A 62 -8.13 8.02 -4.12
N ILE A 63 -6.86 7.99 -3.72
CA ILE A 63 -5.77 7.40 -4.49
C ILE A 63 -5.29 6.14 -3.77
N VAL A 64 -5.36 4.99 -4.43
CA VAL A 64 -4.79 3.74 -3.91
C VAL A 64 -3.35 3.62 -4.38
N VAL A 65 -2.43 3.44 -3.44
CA VAL A 65 -1.01 3.42 -3.73
C VAL A 65 -0.45 2.03 -3.43
N GLU A 66 0.14 1.42 -4.45
CA GLU A 66 0.96 0.22 -4.31
C GLU A 66 2.43 0.62 -4.18
N LEU A 67 3.03 0.20 -3.07
CA LEU A 67 4.47 0.30 -2.82
C LEU A 67 5.04 -1.09 -3.07
N GLY A 68 5.55 -1.33 -4.28
CA GLY A 68 5.99 -2.67 -4.70
C GLY A 68 7.13 -3.26 -3.87
N ASP A 69 7.37 -4.56 -4.06
CA ASP A 69 8.29 -5.38 -3.25
C ASP A 69 7.89 -5.47 -1.77
N GLY A 70 8.83 -5.71 -0.86
CA GLY A 70 8.64 -5.69 0.58
C GLY A 70 9.20 -4.43 1.23
N ILE A 71 8.77 -4.18 2.48
CA ILE A 71 9.19 -3.02 3.29
C ILE A 71 10.73 -2.94 3.44
N LEU A 72 11.38 -4.11 3.61
CA LEU A 72 12.84 -4.25 3.75
C LEU A 72 13.57 -4.45 2.42
N GLY A 73 12.87 -4.27 1.31
CA GLY A 73 13.34 -4.57 -0.04
C GLY A 73 14.22 -3.48 -0.66
N ASP A 74 14.77 -3.81 -1.84
CA ASP A 74 15.73 -2.95 -2.52
C ASP A 74 15.11 -1.76 -3.27
N TYR A 75 13.79 -1.76 -3.45
CA TYR A 75 13.08 -0.66 -4.11
C TYR A 75 12.77 0.53 -3.19
N ARG A 76 13.38 0.56 -1.99
CA ARG A 76 13.38 1.68 -1.04
C ARG A 76 12.00 2.14 -0.59
N VAL A 77 11.06 1.21 -0.44
CA VAL A 77 9.71 1.47 0.08
C VAL A 77 9.74 2.25 1.39
N GLY A 78 10.69 1.94 2.30
CA GLY A 78 10.83 2.67 3.56
C GLY A 78 10.96 4.19 3.40
N THR A 79 11.65 4.66 2.37
CA THR A 79 11.89 6.10 2.13
C THR A 79 10.61 6.88 1.84
N PHE A 80 9.55 6.21 1.35
CA PHE A 80 8.23 6.83 1.21
C PHE A 80 7.71 7.38 2.54
N PHE A 81 7.96 6.66 3.63
CA PHE A 81 7.45 7.01 4.96
C PHE A 81 8.36 7.99 5.73
N GLU A 82 9.58 8.25 5.24
CA GLU A 82 10.47 9.27 5.80
C GLU A 82 10.05 10.69 5.40
N ASP A 83 9.27 10.82 4.31
CA ASP A 83 8.73 12.11 3.87
C ASP A 83 7.45 12.49 4.64
N ALA A 84 7.53 13.59 5.38
CA ALA A 84 6.45 14.04 6.25
C ALA A 84 5.17 14.46 5.49
N ASP A 85 5.26 14.87 4.23
CA ASP A 85 4.11 15.26 3.43
C ASP A 85 3.36 14.02 2.90
N LEU A 86 4.11 13.01 2.44
CA LEU A 86 3.56 11.71 2.04
C LEU A 86 2.92 10.98 3.22
N LEU A 87 3.60 10.96 4.37
CA LEU A 87 3.07 10.35 5.58
C LEU A 87 1.78 11.06 6.03
N ARG A 88 1.77 12.40 6.05
CA ARG A 88 0.58 13.18 6.42
C ARG A 88 -0.59 12.99 5.44
N ALA A 89 -0.32 12.73 4.17
CA ALA A 89 -1.33 12.45 3.16
C ALA A 89 -1.87 11.00 3.25
N THR A 90 -1.15 10.09 3.90
CA THR A 90 -1.53 8.69 4.02
C THR A 90 -2.61 8.52 5.09
N LYS A 91 -3.80 8.08 4.68
CA LYS A 91 -4.95 7.91 5.57
C LYS A 91 -5.12 6.49 6.10
N ALA A 92 -4.70 5.49 5.34
CA ALA A 92 -4.80 4.10 5.73
C ALA A 92 -3.63 3.31 5.15
N VAL A 93 -3.18 2.30 5.88
CA VAL A 93 -2.12 1.37 5.45
C VAL A 93 -2.67 -0.04 5.46
N VAL A 94 -2.73 -0.65 4.27
CA VAL A 94 -3.08 -2.07 4.08
C VAL A 94 -1.78 -2.85 4.03
N MET A 95 -1.48 -3.61 5.09
CA MET A 95 -0.25 -4.38 5.18
C MET A 95 -0.47 -5.79 4.61
N CYS A 96 0.06 -6.05 3.41
CA CYS A 96 -0.05 -7.36 2.75
C CYS A 96 1.09 -8.29 3.17
N ALA A 97 0.78 -9.33 3.96
CA ALA A 97 1.77 -10.28 4.47
C ALA A 97 1.52 -11.71 3.95
N ASN A 98 2.60 -12.44 3.71
CA ASN A 98 2.55 -13.83 3.22
C ASN A 98 2.27 -14.85 4.33
N ASP A 99 2.75 -14.60 5.54
CA ASP A 99 2.63 -15.50 6.68
C ASP A 99 2.62 -14.73 8.02
N LEU A 100 2.46 -15.46 9.13
CA LEU A 100 2.37 -14.89 10.48
C LEU A 100 3.65 -14.16 10.91
N VAL A 101 4.82 -14.65 10.49
CA VAL A 101 6.11 -14.04 10.82
C VAL A 101 6.27 -12.73 10.06
N ALA A 102 5.88 -12.70 8.78
CA ALA A 102 5.86 -11.48 7.98
C ALA A 102 4.89 -10.43 8.55
N ALA A 103 3.69 -10.85 8.99
CA ALA A 103 2.73 -9.94 9.63
C ALA A 103 3.28 -9.37 10.95
N TRP A 104 3.84 -10.22 11.81
CA TRP A 104 4.45 -9.81 13.08
C TRP A 104 5.65 -8.88 12.86
N GLY A 105 6.55 -9.22 11.93
CA GLY A 105 7.72 -8.43 11.61
C GLY A 105 7.37 -7.07 11.01
N ALA A 106 6.37 -7.02 10.13
CA ALA A 106 5.86 -5.77 9.58
C ALA A 106 5.28 -4.88 10.68
N GLN A 107 4.50 -5.43 11.62
CA GLN A 107 4.01 -4.66 12.76
C GLN A 107 5.16 -4.07 13.58
N LYS A 108 6.19 -4.85 13.93
CA LYS A 108 7.34 -4.34 14.69
C LYS A 108 8.06 -3.22 13.98
N LEU A 109 8.33 -3.38 12.69
CA LEU A 109 9.03 -2.37 11.91
C LEU A 109 8.20 -1.09 11.74
N LEU A 110 6.90 -1.23 11.44
CA LEU A 110 6.01 -0.08 11.28
C LEU A 110 5.74 0.63 12.62
N GLU A 111 5.71 -0.09 13.75
CA GLU A 111 5.67 0.47 15.11
C GLU A 111 6.91 1.33 15.38
N GLU A 112 8.11 0.85 15.02
CA GLU A 112 9.37 1.62 15.15
C GLU A 112 9.36 2.89 14.31
N TRP A 113 8.69 2.88 13.15
CA TRP A 113 8.54 4.03 12.27
C TRP A 113 7.35 4.93 12.62
N GLY A 114 6.54 4.54 13.62
CA GLY A 114 5.34 5.28 14.01
C GLY A 114 4.21 5.26 12.97
N ILE A 115 4.17 4.24 12.11
CA ILE A 115 3.17 4.11 11.04
C ILE A 115 2.10 3.08 11.47
N PRO A 116 0.85 3.51 11.65
CA PRO A 116 -0.21 2.60 12.05
C PRO A 116 -0.65 1.69 10.88
N ILE A 117 -0.74 0.38 11.13
CA ILE A 117 -1.38 -0.55 10.20
C ILE A 117 -2.90 -0.47 10.40
N THR A 118 -3.64 -0.19 9.33
CA THR A 118 -5.11 -0.14 9.36
C THR A 118 -5.71 -1.54 9.30
N VAL A 119 -5.16 -2.39 8.44
CA VAL A 119 -5.61 -3.78 8.26
C VAL A 119 -4.48 -4.62 7.69
N VAL A 120 -4.37 -5.86 8.14
CA VAL A 120 -3.49 -6.87 7.54
C VAL A 120 -4.28 -7.66 6.49
N SER A 121 -3.67 -7.86 5.33
CA SER A 121 -4.21 -8.66 4.22
C SER A 121 -3.14 -9.58 3.63
N GLY A 122 -3.44 -10.23 2.52
CA GLY A 122 -2.56 -11.18 1.84
C GLY A 122 -2.73 -12.63 2.30
N PRO A 123 -1.87 -13.55 1.84
CA PRO A 123 -2.00 -14.99 2.10
C PRO A 123 -2.08 -15.37 3.58
N VAL A 124 -1.51 -14.55 4.47
CA VAL A 124 -1.64 -14.73 5.93
C VAL A 124 -3.11 -14.75 6.40
N THR A 125 -4.02 -14.18 5.60
CA THR A 125 -5.47 -14.11 5.89
C THR A 125 -6.31 -15.13 5.11
N ASP A 126 -5.69 -16.11 4.45
CA ASP A 126 -6.42 -17.11 3.63
C ASP A 126 -7.24 -18.12 4.47
N ASN A 127 -6.97 -18.23 5.77
CA ASN A 127 -7.67 -19.14 6.67
C ASN A 127 -7.97 -18.50 8.03
N GLN A 128 -8.87 -19.14 8.78
CA GLN A 128 -9.34 -18.66 10.07
C GLN A 128 -8.21 -18.49 11.08
N THR A 129 -7.31 -19.47 11.21
CA THR A 129 -6.17 -19.44 12.14
C THR A 129 -5.27 -18.22 11.92
N GLY A 130 -4.99 -17.88 10.66
CA GLY A 130 -4.21 -16.70 10.31
C GLY A 130 -4.91 -15.40 10.71
N THR A 131 -6.20 -15.27 10.40
CA THR A 131 -6.98 -14.09 10.79
C THR A 131 -7.17 -13.96 12.31
N GLU A 132 -7.32 -15.07 13.04
CA GLU A 132 -7.44 -15.09 14.50
C GLU A 132 -6.14 -14.64 15.16
N TYR A 133 -4.98 -15.17 14.73
CA TYR A 133 -3.69 -14.73 15.24
C TYR A 133 -3.48 -13.21 15.08
N ILE A 134 -3.81 -12.65 13.91
CA ILE A 134 -3.67 -11.20 13.68
C ILE A 134 -4.58 -10.39 14.62
N ARG A 135 -5.82 -10.82 14.84
CA ARG A 135 -6.78 -10.12 15.71
C ARG A 135 -6.44 -10.27 17.18
N ASP A 136 -6.04 -11.48 17.58
CA ASP A 136 -5.90 -11.85 18.99
C ASP A 136 -4.49 -11.59 19.52
N GLU A 137 -3.45 -11.83 18.73
CA GLU A 137 -2.06 -11.63 19.15
C GLU A 137 -1.52 -10.27 18.69
N LEU A 138 -1.71 -9.92 17.41
CA LEU A 138 -1.22 -8.64 16.87
C LEU A 138 -2.13 -7.45 17.21
N LYS A 139 -3.37 -7.72 17.64
CA LYS A 139 -4.40 -6.72 17.93
C LYS A 139 -4.71 -5.81 16.74
N LEU A 140 -4.62 -6.35 15.53
CA LEU A 140 -4.89 -5.64 14.28
C LEU A 140 -6.12 -6.21 13.56
N PRO A 141 -6.85 -5.39 12.78
CA PRO A 141 -7.87 -5.91 11.87
C PRO A 141 -7.24 -6.81 10.80
N ALA A 142 -7.98 -7.84 10.38
CA ALA A 142 -7.55 -8.80 9.37
C ALA A 142 -8.68 -9.09 8.39
N ALA A 143 -8.40 -8.90 7.09
CA ALA A 143 -9.32 -9.21 6.01
C ALA A 143 -8.57 -9.51 4.70
N ASN A 144 -9.03 -10.51 3.96
CA ASN A 144 -8.40 -10.91 2.70
C ASN A 144 -9.01 -10.17 1.52
N ALA A 145 -8.20 -9.47 0.72
CA ALA A 145 -8.72 -8.72 -0.43
C ALA A 145 -9.41 -9.60 -1.49
N LYS A 146 -8.99 -10.87 -1.65
CA LYS A 146 -9.49 -11.77 -2.69
C LYS A 146 -10.74 -12.54 -2.26
N SER A 147 -10.76 -13.07 -1.04
CA SER A 147 -11.89 -13.88 -0.55
C SER A 147 -12.92 -13.07 0.24
N ASP A 148 -12.53 -11.93 0.84
CA ASP A 148 -13.40 -11.09 1.66
C ASP A 148 -13.14 -9.58 1.46
N GLY A 149 -13.09 -9.16 0.19
CA GLY A 149 -12.82 -7.78 -0.18
C GLY A 149 -13.83 -6.77 0.38
N ARG A 150 -15.05 -7.20 0.71
CA ARG A 150 -16.07 -6.33 1.33
C ARG A 150 -15.70 -5.93 2.75
N THR A 151 -15.25 -6.89 3.57
CA THR A 151 -14.78 -6.59 4.92
C THR A 151 -13.54 -5.72 4.89
N LEU A 152 -12.58 -6.01 4.00
CA LEU A 152 -11.39 -5.17 3.81
C LEU A 152 -11.78 -3.73 3.45
N PHE A 153 -12.68 -3.57 2.47
CA PHE A 153 -13.18 -2.27 2.08
C PHE A 153 -13.85 -1.55 3.25
N GLY A 154 -14.72 -2.22 4.01
CA GLY A 154 -15.41 -1.62 5.16
C GLY A 154 -14.43 -1.06 6.20
N ILE A 155 -13.39 -1.83 6.56
CA ILE A 155 -12.37 -1.40 7.52
C ILE A 155 -11.62 -0.16 7.01
N VAL A 156 -11.13 -0.20 5.76
CA VAL A 156 -10.37 0.90 5.17
C VAL A 156 -11.26 2.14 4.98
N TYR A 157 -12.51 1.95 4.57
CA TYR A 157 -13.47 3.03 4.32
C TYR A 157 -13.81 3.81 5.60
N GLU A 158 -13.95 3.12 6.74
CA GLU A 158 -14.14 3.79 8.03
C GLU A 158 -12.89 4.59 8.44
N GLU A 159 -11.68 4.06 8.18
CA GLU A 159 -10.44 4.77 8.51
C GLU A 159 -10.27 6.06 7.71
N ILE A 160 -10.47 6.02 6.38
CA ILE A 160 -10.29 7.20 5.52
C ILE A 160 -11.30 8.32 5.80
N ARG A 161 -12.40 8.03 6.51
CA ARG A 161 -13.45 8.99 6.86
C ARG A 161 -13.22 9.70 8.20
N LYS A 162 -12.23 9.28 8.98
CA LYS A 162 -11.81 9.95 10.21
C LYS A 162 -11.01 11.22 9.91
#